data_AF-A0A7D9DRP8-F1
#
_entry.id   AF-A0A7D9DRP8-F1
#
_cell.length_a   1.000
_cell.length_b   1.000
_cell.length_c   1.000
_cell.angle_alpha   90.00
_cell.angle_beta   90.00
_cell.angle_gamma   90.00
#
_symmetry.space_group_name_H-M   'P 1'
#
loop_
_entity.id
_entity.type
_entity.pdbx_description
1 polymer ?
#
loop_
_entity_poly.entity_id
_entity_poly.type
_entity_poly.pdbx_seq_one_letter_code
_entity_poly.pdbx_strand_id
1 'polypeptide(L)'
;MGMPVHAEPTGVPIYAEPTGVPTYAEPTGVPIYAEPTGVPTYAEPTGVPAYAEPTGVPAYAEPTGVPAYAEPTGVPVYAEPTGVPAYAETTGVPAYAEPTGVPAYA
;
A
#
# COMPACT_ATOMS: atom_id res chain seq x y z
N MET A 1 19.89 -10.84 14.64
CA MET A 1 19.32 -10.51 13.32
C MET A 1 18.54 -9.22 13.50
N GLY A 2 19.09 -8.09 13.03
CA GLY A 2 18.44 -6.80 13.20
C GLY A 2 17.19 -6.75 12.33
N MET A 3 16.04 -6.42 12.93
CA MET A 3 14.83 -6.12 12.16
C MET A 3 15.16 -4.94 11.25
N PRO A 4 14.91 -5.00 9.93
CA PRO A 4 15.10 -3.84 9.08
C PRO A 4 14.22 -2.72 9.62
N VAL A 5 14.82 -1.60 10.00
CA VAL A 5 14.06 -0.49 10.57
C VAL A 5 13.24 0.23 9.50
N HIS A 6 13.71 0.23 8.24
CA HIS A 6 13.09 0.88 7.09
C HIS A 6 13.22 -0.02 5.84
N ALA A 7 12.19 -0.03 5.00
CA ALA A 7 12.19 -0.71 3.69
C ALA A 7 11.72 0.26 2.60
N GLU A 8 12.64 0.65 1.71
CA GLU A 8 12.45 1.71 0.71
C GLU A 8 12.82 1.24 -0.72
N PRO A 9 12.07 0.30 -1.34
CA PRO A 9 12.30 -0.03 -2.73
C PRO A 9 11.87 1.14 -3.63
N THR A 10 12.74 1.53 -4.58
CA THR A 10 12.52 2.68 -5.48
C THR A 10 12.65 2.31 -6.96
N GLY A 11 11.90 2.98 -7.85
CA GLY A 11 12.12 2.96 -9.30
C GLY A 11 10.97 2.41 -10.15
N VAL A 12 11.29 1.79 -11.29
CA VAL A 12 10.32 1.21 -12.24
C VAL A 12 10.59 -0.30 -12.41
N PRO A 13 10.56 -1.10 -11.33
CA PRO A 13 10.72 -2.54 -11.46
C PRO A 13 9.46 -3.13 -12.12
N ILE A 14 9.57 -4.28 -12.77
CA ILE A 14 8.36 -4.96 -13.28
C ILE A 14 7.48 -5.43 -12.10
N TYR A 15 8.12 -5.90 -11.02
CA TYR A 15 7.50 -6.38 -9.78
C TYR A 15 8.15 -5.72 -8.56
N ALA A 16 7.34 -5.26 -7.61
CA ALA A 16 7.79 -4.74 -6.31
C ALA A 16 7.13 -5.51 -5.16
N GLU A 17 7.88 -6.40 -4.52
CA GLU A 17 7.40 -7.33 -3.47
C GLU A 17 8.19 -7.17 -2.16
N PRO A 18 8.15 -6.01 -1.49
CA PRO A 18 8.79 -5.88 -0.18
C PRO A 18 8.04 -6.73 0.85
N THR A 19 8.78 -7.57 1.58
CA THR A 19 8.24 -8.46 2.62
C THR A 19 8.89 -8.21 3.98
N GLY A 20 8.11 -8.30 5.07
CA GLY A 20 8.66 -8.35 6.44
C GLY A 20 7.93 -7.51 7.49
N VAL A 21 8.65 -7.18 8.56
CA VAL A 21 8.13 -6.45 9.73
C VAL A 21 8.98 -5.20 10.01
N PRO A 22 9.13 -4.28 9.04
CA PRO A 22 9.92 -3.09 9.29
C PRO A 22 9.18 -2.12 10.21
N THR A 23 9.89 -1.16 10.82
CA THR A 23 9.17 -0.09 11.53
C THR A 23 8.45 0.81 10.53
N TYR A 24 9.11 1.13 9.40
CA TYR A 24 8.59 1.94 8.29
C TYR A 24 8.73 1.21 6.95
N ALA A 25 7.70 1.29 6.10
CA ALA A 25 7.72 0.77 4.72
C ALA A 25 7.23 1.85 3.73
N GLU A 26 8.13 2.34 2.89
CA GLU A 26 7.92 3.47 1.98
C GLU A 26 8.28 3.09 0.52
N PRO A 27 7.62 2.09 -0.08
CA PRO A 27 7.89 1.73 -1.47
C PRO A 27 7.43 2.85 -2.40
N THR A 28 8.32 3.30 -3.30
CA THR A 28 8.03 4.37 -4.28
C THR A 28 8.31 3.91 -5.70
N GLY A 29 7.34 4.04 -6.62
CA GLY A 29 7.61 3.66 -8.01
C GLY A 29 6.43 3.53 -8.95
N VAL A 30 6.73 3.05 -10.16
CA VAL A 30 5.74 2.77 -11.22
C VAL A 30 5.88 1.32 -11.68
N PRO A 31 5.72 0.33 -10.79
CA PRO A 31 5.84 -1.05 -11.21
C PRO A 31 4.62 -1.50 -12.02
N ILE A 32 4.72 -2.60 -12.75
CA ILE A 32 3.51 -3.20 -13.34
C ILE A 32 2.68 -3.82 -12.21
N TYR A 33 3.34 -4.52 -11.28
CA TYR A 33 2.73 -5.17 -10.12
C TYR A 33 3.40 -4.73 -8.81
N ALA A 34 2.61 -4.32 -7.82
CA ALA A 34 3.07 -3.98 -6.47
C ALA A 34 2.34 -4.83 -5.42
N GLU A 35 3.07 -5.72 -4.74
CA GLU A 35 2.52 -6.67 -3.76
C GLU A 35 3.26 -6.57 -2.42
N PRO A 36 3.28 -5.40 -1.76
CA PRO A 36 3.95 -5.27 -0.46
C PRO A 36 3.22 -6.12 0.59
N THR A 37 3.97 -6.95 1.32
CA THR A 37 3.42 -7.82 2.38
C THR A 37 4.10 -7.55 3.73
N GLY A 38 3.36 -7.23 4.77
CA GLY A 38 4.00 -7.04 6.08
C GLY A 38 3.16 -6.51 7.22
N VAL A 39 3.82 -6.33 8.37
CA VAL A 39 3.21 -5.75 9.58
C VAL A 39 4.06 -4.57 10.06
N PRO A 40 4.18 -3.49 9.27
CA PRO A 40 4.95 -2.35 9.70
C PRO A 40 4.21 -1.52 10.75
N THR A 41 4.91 -0.64 11.46
CA THR A 41 4.19 0.34 12.30
C THR A 41 3.55 1.40 11.41
N TYR A 42 4.29 1.86 10.39
CA TYR A 42 3.86 2.84 9.39
C TYR A 42 4.09 2.31 7.97
N ALA A 43 3.10 2.46 7.09
CA ALA A 43 3.18 2.10 5.67
C ALA A 43 2.72 3.26 4.78
N GLU A 44 3.62 3.78 3.95
CA GLU A 44 3.38 4.91 3.04
C GLU A 44 3.76 4.56 1.59
N PRO A 45 3.11 3.55 0.97
CA PRO A 45 3.39 3.18 -0.41
C PRO A 45 2.92 4.29 -1.36
N THR A 46 3.81 4.75 -2.25
CA THR A 46 3.49 5.77 -3.25
C THR A 46 3.76 5.27 -4.66
N GLY A 47 2.80 5.34 -5.58
CA GLY A 47 3.07 4.92 -6.95
C GLY A 47 1.91 4.93 -7.93
N VAL A 48 2.23 4.52 -9.16
CA VAL A 48 1.25 4.40 -10.25
C VAL A 48 1.33 3.00 -10.87
N PRO A 49 1.08 1.93 -10.09
CA PRO A 49 1.19 0.59 -10.64
C PRO A 49 0.01 0.24 -11.55
N ALA A 50 0.18 -0.71 -12.48
CA ALA A 50 -0.99 -1.23 -13.19
C ALA A 50 -1.90 -2.01 -12.23
N TYR A 51 -1.29 -2.82 -11.35
CA TYR A 51 -1.96 -3.62 -10.31
C TYR A 51 -1.29 -3.42 -8.95
N ALA A 52 -2.09 -3.17 -7.90
CA ALA A 52 -1.62 -3.02 -6.52
C ALA A 52 -2.39 -3.94 -5.57
N GLU A 53 -1.68 -4.87 -4.91
CA GLU A 53 -2.26 -5.83 -3.95
C GLU A 53 -1.51 -5.77 -2.60
N PRO A 54 -1.54 -4.62 -1.90
CA PRO A 54 -0.87 -4.51 -0.60
C PRO A 54 -1.60 -5.37 0.44
N THR A 55 -0.85 -6.20 1.17
CA THR A 55 -1.39 -7.04 2.24
C THR A 55 -0.68 -6.78 3.56
N GLY A 56 -1.42 -6.45 4.63
CA GLY A 56 -0.75 -6.23 5.92
C GLY A 56 -1.63 -5.78 7.08
N VAL A 57 -0.99 -5.59 8.23
CA VAL A 57 -1.65 -5.12 9.47
C VAL A 57 -0.86 -3.95 10.07
N PRO A 58 -0.74 -2.82 9.37
CA PRO A 58 -0.01 -1.69 9.91
C PRO A 58 -0.78 -0.97 11.01
N ALA A 59 -0.10 -0.27 11.93
CA ALA A 59 -0.81 0.62 12.84
C ALA A 59 -1.38 1.82 12.08
N TYR A 60 -0.58 2.37 11.15
CA TYR A 60 -0.94 3.50 10.29
C TYR A 60 -0.64 3.18 8.82
N ALA A 61 -1.60 3.43 7.93
CA ALA A 61 -1.46 3.23 6.49
C ALA A 61 -1.88 4.47 5.69
N GLU A 62 -0.96 5.03 4.92
CA GLU A 62 -1.18 6.19 4.04
C GLU A 62 -0.77 5.85 2.60
N PRO A 63 -1.48 4.94 1.91
CA PRO A 63 -1.16 4.63 0.53
C PRO A 63 -1.58 5.76 -0.40
N THR A 64 -0.68 6.20 -1.29
CA THR A 64 -0.95 7.23 -2.30
C THR A 64 -0.72 6.69 -3.71
N GLY A 65 -1.69 6.79 -4.61
CA GLY A 65 -1.44 6.35 -5.99
C GLY A 65 -2.60 6.42 -6.97
N VAL A 66 -2.31 6.06 -8.22
CA VAL A 66 -3.31 6.00 -9.31
C VAL A 66 -3.24 4.63 -10.02
N PRO A 67 -3.53 3.52 -9.33
CA PRO A 67 -3.47 2.22 -9.96
C PRO A 67 -4.63 1.99 -10.94
N ALA A 68 -4.44 1.19 -11.98
CA ALA A 68 -5.58 0.76 -12.80
C ALA A 68 -6.48 -0.19 -11.97
N TYR A 69 -5.87 -1.09 -11.20
CA TYR A 69 -6.56 -2.01 -10.29
C TYR A 69 -5.91 -2.00 -8.90
N ALA A 70 -6.73 -1.88 -7.85
CA ALA A 70 -6.28 -1.91 -6.46
C ALA A 70 -7.07 -2.91 -5.62
N GLU A 71 -6.38 -3.86 -5.00
CA GLU A 71 -6.96 -4.86 -4.09
C GLU A 71 -6.27 -4.86 -2.72
N PRO A 72 -6.34 -3.76 -1.93
CA PRO A 72 -5.73 -3.73 -0.61
C PRO A 72 -6.45 -4.67 0.37
N THR A 73 -5.66 -5.48 1.07
CA THR A 73 -6.13 -6.40 2.10
C THR A 73 -5.45 -6.10 3.45
N GLY A 74 -6.21 -5.83 4.52
CA GLY A 74 -5.57 -5.57 5.82
C GLY A 74 -6.47 -5.13 6.96
N VAL A 75 -5.87 -4.92 8.14
CA VAL A 75 -6.59 -4.47 9.34
C VAL A 75 -5.83 -3.33 10.03
N PRO A 76 -5.73 -2.15 9.40
CA PRO A 76 -5.01 -1.05 10.02
C PRO A 76 -5.77 -0.44 11.20
N VAL A 77 -5.06 0.16 12.16
CA VAL A 77 -5.74 0.97 13.20
C VAL A 77 -6.22 2.28 12.57
N TYR A 78 -5.38 2.92 11.77
CA TYR A 78 -5.67 4.15 11.03
C TYR A 78 -5.33 3.98 9.54
N ALA A 79 -6.24 4.39 8.65
CA ALA A 79 -6.04 4.33 7.21
C ALA A 79 -6.46 5.64 6.52
N GLU A 80 -5.53 6.27 5.81
CA GLU A 80 -5.76 7.49 5.02
C GLU A 80 -5.38 7.26 3.55
N PRO A 81 -6.08 6.37 2.82
CA PRO A 81 -5.75 6.12 1.42
C PRO A 81 -6.10 7.32 0.54
N THR A 82 -5.16 7.71 -0.31
CA THR A 82 -5.29 8.80 -1.30
C THR A 82 -5.10 8.26 -2.72
N GLY A 83 -6.01 8.56 -3.64
CA GLY A 83 -5.85 8.05 -5.01
C GLY A 83 -7.09 8.04 -5.90
N VAL A 84 -6.88 7.64 -7.15
CA VAL A 84 -7.94 7.54 -8.17
C VAL A 84 -7.82 6.21 -8.93
N PRO A 85 -8.16 5.07 -8.30
CA PRO A 85 -8.15 3.80 -8.98
C PRO A 85 -9.24 3.73 -10.06
N ALA A 86 -8.95 3.07 -11.19
CA ALA A 86 -10.00 2.76 -12.18
C ALA A 86 -10.95 1.67 -11.64
N TYR A 87 -10.40 0.70 -10.90
CA TYR A 87 -11.13 -0.35 -10.19
C TYR A 87 -10.50 -0.57 -8.81
N ALA A 88 -11.34 -0.70 -7.78
CA ALA A 88 -10.88 -0.95 -6.41
C ALA A 88 -11.78 -1.94 -5.67
N GLU A 89 -11.16 -2.95 -5.06
CA GLU A 89 -11.79 -3.86 -4.12
C GLU A 89 -11.01 -3.84 -2.81
N THR A 90 -11.62 -3.36 -1.72
CA THR A 90 -10.93 -3.28 -0.42
C THR A 90 -11.47 -4.32 0.53
N THR A 91 -10.61 -5.20 1.05
CA THR A 91 -11.01 -6.17 2.09
C THR A 91 -10.25 -5.90 3.38
N GLY A 92 -10.99 -5.79 4.50
CA GLY A 92 -10.39 -5.33 5.75
C GLY A 92 -11.34 -4.54 6.63
N VAL A 93 -10.93 -4.31 7.88
CA VAL A 93 -11.72 -3.50 8.83
C VAL A 93 -10.79 -2.53 9.56
N PRO A 94 -10.62 -1.30 9.05
CA PRO A 94 -9.90 -0.28 9.79
C PRO A 94 -10.68 0.12 11.06
N ALA A 95 -9.98 0.43 12.15
CA ALA A 95 -10.63 1.05 13.31
C ALA A 95 -11.03 2.50 13.02
N TYR A 96 -10.22 3.20 12.21
CA TYR A 96 -10.48 4.56 11.72
C TYR A 96 -10.01 4.69 10.26
N ALA A 97 -10.84 5.30 9.40
CA ALA A 97 -10.53 5.51 7.99
C ALA A 97 -10.99 6.88 7.47
N GLU A 98 -10.08 7.59 6.82
CA GLU A 98 -10.34 8.86 6.12
C GLU A 98 -9.87 8.77 4.65
N PRO A 99 -10.59 8.05 3.78
CA PRO A 99 -10.23 7.97 2.37
C PRO A 99 -10.46 9.31 1.67
N THR A 100 -9.43 9.81 0.99
CA THR A 100 -9.52 11.02 0.16
C THR A 100 -9.13 10.67 -1.28
N GLY A 101 -10.12 10.21 -2.04
CA GLY A 101 -9.93 9.72 -3.41
C GLY A 101 -11.26 9.53 -4.13
N VAL A 102 -11.23 9.52 -5.46
CA VAL A 102 -12.43 9.31 -6.28
C VAL A 102 -12.25 7.98 -7.04
N PRO A 103 -13.03 6.92 -6.74
CA PRO A 103 -13.03 5.75 -7.61
C PRO A 103 -13.64 6.16 -8.95
N ALA A 104 -12.93 5.89 -10.05
CA ALA A 104 -13.43 6.28 -11.38
C ALA A 104 -14.65 5.44 -11.80
N TYR A 105 -14.83 4.25 -11.21
CA TYR A 105 -16.04 3.44 -11.27
C TYR A 105 -16.21 2.66 -9.95
N ALA A 106 -17.44 2.61 -9.45
CA ALA A 106 -17.91 1.71 -8.39
C ALA A 106 -19.03 0.82 -8.95
#